data_AF-A0AAV6EEV0-F1
#
_entry.id   AF-A0AAV6EEV0-F1
#
_cell.length_a   1.000
_cell.length_b   1.000
_cell.length_c   1.000
_cell.angle_alpha   90.00
_cell.angle_beta   90.00
_cell.angle_gamma   90.00
#
_symmetry.space_group_name_H-M   'P 1'
#
loop_
_entity.id
_entity.type
_entity.pdbx_description
1 polymer ?
#
loop_
_entity_poly.entity_id
_entity_poly.type
_entity_poly.pdbx_seq_one_letter_code
_entity_poly.pdbx_strand_id
1 'polypeptide(L)'
;MRIVLFLILLLFVILLFAVGNEKLNLKSKIIILVGAMALFLIVFFYNEGMQNKEEGINRILEEFMQGKTVTCSGYEVDKKHFNYEYGTQSFVAKREFDNLNAVIIPIEKCMDK
;
A
#
# COMPACT_ATOMS: atom_id res chain seq x y z
N MET A 1 6.38 7.42 -3.70
CA MET A 1 5.21 8.33 -3.85
C MET A 1 5.29 9.58 -2.97
N ARG A 2 5.72 9.49 -1.69
CA ARG A 2 5.74 10.62 -0.74
C ARG A 2 6.43 11.90 -1.28
N ILE A 3 7.64 11.78 -1.82
CA ILE A 3 8.42 12.93 -2.34
C ILE A 3 7.66 13.67 -3.48
N VAL A 4 7.04 12.93 -4.39
CA VAL A 4 6.30 13.49 -5.52
C VAL A 4 5.10 14.30 -5.03
N LEU A 5 4.37 13.79 -4.03
CA LEU A 5 3.25 14.51 -3.41
C LEU A 5 3.71 15.85 -2.79
N PHE A 6 4.83 15.85 -2.06
CA PHE A 6 5.38 17.08 -1.49
C PHE A 6 5.81 18.11 -2.54
N LEU A 7 6.42 17.66 -3.64
CA LEU A 7 6.80 18.53 -4.75
C LEU A 7 5.57 19.17 -5.42
N ILE A 8 4.48 18.41 -5.61
CA ILE A 8 3.22 18.93 -6.15
C ILE A 8 2.61 19.97 -5.21
N LEU A 9 2.57 19.68 -3.90
CA LEU A 9 2.07 20.64 -2.90
C LEU A 9 2.90 21.93 -2.92
N LEU A 10 4.22 21.81 -2.92
CA LEU A 10 5.13 22.97 -2.95
C LEU A 10 4.92 23.81 -4.21
N LEU A 11 4.82 23.17 -5.38
CA LEU A 11 4.52 23.85 -6.63
C LEU A 11 3.17 24.56 -6.58
N PHE A 12 2.14 23.92 -6.03
CA PHE A 12 0.82 24.51 -5.84
C PHE A 12 0.87 25.76 -4.96
N VAL A 13 1.60 25.72 -3.84
CA VAL A 13 1.78 26.88 -2.96
C VAL A 13 2.45 28.04 -3.71
N ILE A 14 3.54 27.77 -4.45
CA ILE A 14 4.23 28.80 -5.24
C ILE A 14 3.28 29.45 -6.24
N LEU A 15 2.52 28.65 -6.98
CA LEU A 15 1.54 29.14 -7.96
C LEU A 15 0.45 29.98 -7.30
N LEU A 16 -0.07 29.54 -6.15
CA LEU A 16 -1.12 30.25 -5.42
C LEU A 16 -0.66 31.64 -4.94
N PHE A 17 0.59 31.76 -4.50
CA PHE A 17 1.15 33.04 -4.04
C PHE A 17 1.66 33.92 -5.18
N ALA A 18 2.01 33.34 -6.33
CA ALA A 18 2.36 34.09 -7.55
C ALA A 18 1.17 34.85 -8.15
N VAL A 19 -0.07 34.41 -7.90
CA VAL A 19 -1.27 35.15 -8.32
C VAL A 19 -1.32 36.50 -7.60
N GLY A 20 -1.48 37.60 -8.33
CA GLY A 20 -1.58 38.94 -7.75
C GLY A 20 -2.80 39.11 -6.83
N ASN A 21 -2.67 39.99 -5.83
CA ASN A 21 -3.70 40.21 -4.81
C ASN A 21 -4.96 40.88 -5.37
N GLU A 22 -4.87 41.51 -6.54
CA GLU A 22 -5.99 42.06 -7.30
C GLU A 22 -6.97 40.99 -7.79
N LYS A 23 -6.50 39.75 -8.01
CA LYS A 23 -7.36 38.61 -8.38
C LYS A 23 -7.77 37.78 -7.19
N LEU A 24 -6.84 37.51 -6.28
CA LEU A 24 -7.08 36.70 -5.07
C LEU A 24 -6.54 37.42 -3.84
N ASN A 25 -7.45 37.90 -2.99
CA ASN A 25 -7.07 38.47 -1.71
C ASN A 25 -6.44 37.40 -0.80
N LEU A 26 -5.60 37.82 0.14
CA LEU A 26 -4.87 36.97 1.08
C LEU A 26 -5.78 36.01 1.85
N LYS A 27 -6.96 36.46 2.28
CA LYS A 27 -7.94 35.60 2.97
C LYS A 27 -8.37 34.40 2.10
N SER A 28 -8.63 34.63 0.82
CA SER A 28 -9.01 33.57 -0.13
C SER A 28 -7.86 32.61 -0.36
N LYS A 29 -6.62 33.12 -0.51
CA LYS A 29 -5.42 32.28 -0.62
C LYS A 29 -5.23 31.37 0.59
N ILE A 30 -5.43 31.90 1.80
CA ILE A 30 -5.35 31.11 3.05
C ILE A 30 -6.43 30.03 3.08
N ILE A 31 -7.68 30.35 2.73
CA ILE A 31 -8.77 29.36 2.70
C ILE A 31 -8.47 28.24 1.70
N ILE A 32 -8.01 28.60 0.50
CA ILE A 32 -7.62 27.63 -0.54
C ILE A 32 -6.47 26.75 -0.04
N LEU A 33 -5.46 27.36 0.59
CA LEU A 33 -4.31 26.64 1.13
C LEU A 33 -4.72 25.64 2.22
N VAL A 34 -5.60 26.03 3.14
CA VAL A 34 -6.12 25.15 4.19
C VAL A 34 -6.89 23.97 3.59
N GLY A 35 -7.75 24.23 2.59
CA GLY A 35 -8.47 23.17 1.88
C GLY A 35 -7.53 22.19 1.17
N ALA A 36 -6.51 22.70 0.47
CA ALA A 36 -5.49 21.88 -0.18
C ALA A 36 -4.67 21.06 0.83
N MET A 37 -4.31 21.66 1.98
CA MET A 37 -3.60 20.99 3.06
C MET A 37 -4.41 19.82 3.63
N ALA A 38 -5.72 20.03 3.84
CA ALA A 38 -6.61 18.98 4.32
C ALA A 38 -6.68 17.79 3.34
N LEU A 39 -6.85 18.06 2.03
CA LEU A 39 -6.81 17.03 1.00
C LEU A 39 -5.47 16.30 0.95
N PHE A 40 -4.36 17.04 1.06
CA PHE A 40 -3.02 16.48 1.08
C PHE A 40 -2.86 15.49 2.25
N LEU A 41 -3.31 15.84 3.45
CA LEU A 41 -3.23 14.96 4.61
C LEU A 41 -4.01 13.67 4.41
N ILE A 42 -5.23 13.74 3.86
CA ILE A 42 -6.06 12.56 3.56
C ILE A 42 -5.30 11.61 2.62
N VAL A 43 -4.79 12.14 1.51
CA VAL A 43 -4.05 11.36 0.51
C VAL A 43 -2.75 10.80 1.10
N PHE A 44 -2.06 11.59 1.93
CA PHE A 44 -0.82 11.19 2.58
C PHE A 44 -1.03 9.98 3.50
N PHE A 45 -2.00 10.06 4.42
CA PHE A 45 -2.30 8.95 5.34
C PHE A 45 -2.79 7.70 4.61
N TYR A 46 -3.59 7.86 3.55
CA TYR A 46 -4.01 6.74 2.71
C TYR A 46 -2.82 6.02 2.06
N ASN A 47 -1.86 6.78 1.50
CA ASN A 47 -0.66 6.21 0.91
C ASN A 47 0.24 5.53 1.95
N GLU A 48 0.35 6.08 3.15
CA GLU A 48 1.13 5.48 4.23
C GLU A 48 0.56 4.13 4.67
N GLY A 49 -0.76 4.04 4.84
CA GLY A 49 -1.43 2.77 5.15
C GLY A 49 -1.23 1.72 4.07
N MET A 50 -1.33 2.11 2.79
CA MET A 50 -1.08 1.20 1.67
C MET A 50 0.38 0.75 1.58
N GLN A 51 1.34 1.64 1.80
CA GLN A 51 2.77 1.31 1.77
C GLN A 51 3.12 0.29 2.85
N ASN A 52 2.60 0.46 4.07
CA ASN A 52 2.85 -0.49 5.16
C ASN A 52 2.26 -1.87 4.85
N LYS A 53 1.09 -1.92 4.19
CA LYS A 53 0.50 -3.18 3.73
C LYS A 53 1.40 -3.87 2.70
N GLU A 54 1.86 -3.11 1.72
CA GLU A 54 2.73 -3.61 0.64
C GLU A 54 4.07 -4.12 1.17
N GLU A 55 4.71 -3.38 2.08
CA GLU A 55 5.95 -3.80 2.74
C GLU A 55 5.76 -5.10 3.53
N GLY A 56 4.63 -5.26 4.23
CA GLY A 56 4.27 -6.48 4.93
C GLY A 56 4.12 -7.69 3.99
N ILE A 57 3.39 -7.51 2.89
CA ILE A 57 3.22 -8.53 1.84
C ILE A 57 4.56 -8.92 1.23
N ASN A 58 5.39 -7.93 0.88
CA ASN A 58 6.71 -8.16 0.27
C ASN A 58 7.61 -8.96 1.21
N ARG A 59 7.63 -8.63 2.51
CA ARG A 59 8.40 -9.39 3.50
C ARG A 59 7.95 -10.84 3.60
N ILE A 60 6.64 -11.09 3.65
CA ILE A 60 6.08 -12.45 3.67
C ILE A 60 6.47 -13.22 2.40
N LEU A 61 6.34 -12.57 1.24
CA LEU A 61 6.70 -13.16 -0.04
C LEU A 61 8.20 -13.45 -0.11
N GLU A 62 9.06 -12.56 0.38
CA GLU A 62 10.51 -12.80 0.47
C GLU A 62 10.84 -13.99 1.36
N GLU A 63 10.21 -14.11 2.53
CA GLU A 63 10.39 -15.25 3.43
C GLU A 63 10.00 -16.56 2.73
N PHE A 64 8.82 -16.60 2.09
CA PHE A 64 8.38 -17.73 1.27
C PHE A 64 9.35 -18.01 0.12
N MET A 65 9.83 -16.97 -0.57
CA MET A 65 10.78 -17.10 -1.68
C MET A 65 12.16 -17.58 -1.24
N GLN A 66 12.56 -17.34 0.01
CA GLN A 66 13.75 -17.92 0.62
C GLN A 66 13.56 -19.38 1.07
N GLY A 67 12.35 -19.94 0.93
CA GLY A 67 12.03 -21.31 1.33
C GLY A 67 11.65 -21.45 2.80
N LYS A 68 11.37 -20.34 3.50
CA LYS A 68 10.84 -20.39 4.86
C LYS A 68 9.36 -20.71 4.83
N THR A 69 8.88 -21.35 5.90
CA THR A 69 7.46 -21.56 6.15
C THR A 69 6.86 -20.28 6.74
N VAL A 70 5.74 -19.82 6.17
CA VAL A 70 4.96 -18.68 6.64
C VAL A 70 3.65 -19.20 7.23
N THR A 71 3.26 -18.68 8.40
CA THR A 71 1.97 -19.02 9.01
C THR A 71 0.90 -18.03 8.57
N CYS A 72 -0.22 -18.54 8.08
CA CYS A 72 -1.33 -17.75 7.55
C CYS A 72 -2.65 -18.24 8.15
N SER A 73 -3.20 -17.54 9.15
CA SER A 73 -4.50 -17.87 9.78
C SER A 73 -4.65 -19.36 10.12
N GLY A 74 -3.63 -19.97 10.73
CA GLY A 74 -3.61 -21.39 11.12
C GLY A 74 -3.10 -22.37 10.06
N TYR A 75 -2.75 -21.92 8.87
CA TYR A 75 -2.08 -22.73 7.84
C TYR A 75 -0.58 -22.50 7.84
N GLU A 76 0.20 -23.57 7.71
CA GLU A 76 1.63 -23.50 7.39
C GLU A 76 1.79 -23.52 5.87
N VAL A 77 2.36 -22.44 5.34
CA VAL A 77 2.55 -22.23 3.91
C VAL A 77 4.04 -22.25 3.59
N ASP A 78 4.46 -23.23 2.78
CA ASP A 78 5.84 -23.38 2.36
C ASP A 78 5.94 -23.68 0.85
N LYS A 79 7.15 -23.56 0.30
CA LYS A 79 7.44 -23.79 -1.12
C LYS A 79 7.26 -25.22 -1.59
N LYS A 80 7.26 -26.20 -0.68
CA LYS A 80 7.05 -27.60 -1.04
C LYS A 80 5.58 -27.81 -1.39
N HIS A 81 4.67 -27.32 -0.55
CA HIS A 81 3.23 -27.59 -0.68
C HIS A 81 2.45 -26.53 -1.46
N PHE A 82 2.94 -25.29 -1.55
CA PHE A 82 2.22 -24.18 -2.19
C PHE A 82 3.04 -23.49 -3.29
N ASN A 83 2.33 -22.87 -4.23
CA ASN A 83 2.84 -21.89 -5.19
C ASN A 83 2.24 -20.52 -4.86
N TYR A 84 2.99 -19.45 -5.11
CA TYR A 84 2.42 -18.10 -5.04
C TYR A 84 1.89 -17.68 -6.41
N GLU A 85 0.61 -17.32 -6.48
CA GLU A 85 -0.03 -16.77 -7.67
C GLU A 85 -0.07 -15.24 -7.57
N TYR A 86 0.65 -14.58 -8.46
CA TYR A 86 0.80 -13.12 -8.46
C TYR A 86 -0.50 -12.43 -8.87
N GLY A 87 -1.29 -13.02 -9.76
CA GLY A 87 -2.52 -12.40 -10.26
C GLY A 87 -3.59 -12.22 -9.18
N THR A 88 -3.64 -13.14 -8.22
CA THR A 88 -4.63 -13.12 -7.11
C THR A 88 -3.99 -12.83 -5.75
N GLN A 89 -2.67 -12.62 -5.70
CA GLN A 89 -1.89 -12.43 -4.47
C GLN A 89 -2.17 -13.52 -3.42
N SER A 90 -2.12 -14.78 -3.84
CA SER A 90 -2.51 -15.90 -2.98
C SER A 90 -1.57 -17.09 -3.11
N PHE A 91 -1.41 -17.81 -2.00
CA PHE A 91 -0.79 -19.11 -1.99
C PHE A 91 -1.79 -20.19 -2.41
N VAL A 92 -1.45 -20.93 -3.46
CA VAL A 92 -2.28 -21.99 -4.05
C VAL A 92 -1.58 -23.32 -3.82
N ALA A 93 -2.29 -24.27 -3.21
CA ALA A 93 -1.74 -25.60 -2.97
C ALA A 93 -1.42 -26.32 -4.28
N LYS A 94 -0.29 -27.03 -4.29
CA LYS A 94 0.09 -27.87 -5.43
C LYS A 94 -0.80 -29.09 -5.51
N ARG A 95 -1.15 -29.48 -6.73
CA ARG A 95 -2.07 -30.60 -7.02
C ARG A 95 -1.55 -31.96 -6.53
N GLU A 96 -0.25 -32.06 -6.26
CA GLU A 96 0.45 -33.27 -5.81
C GLU A 96 0.04 -33.70 -4.39
N PHE A 97 -0.52 -32.78 -3.61
CA PHE A 97 -0.88 -32.99 -2.20
C PHE A 97 -2.40 -33.05 -2.06
N ASP A 98 -2.96 -34.26 -2.14
CA ASP A 98 -4.41 -34.52 -2.08
C ASP A 98 -5.07 -33.97 -0.81
N ASN A 99 -4.34 -33.95 0.31
CA ASN A 99 -4.80 -33.41 1.59
C ASN A 99 -4.93 -31.88 1.61
N LEU A 100 -4.37 -31.18 0.63
CA LEU A 100 -4.42 -29.73 0.47
C LEU A 100 -5.13 -29.31 -0.83
N ASN A 101 -5.85 -30.23 -1.47
CA ASN A 101 -6.44 -29.99 -2.78
C ASN A 101 -7.42 -28.78 -2.72
N ALA A 102 -7.30 -27.90 -3.72
CA ALA A 102 -8.06 -26.66 -3.85
C ALA A 102 -7.90 -25.61 -2.71
N VAL A 103 -6.90 -25.77 -1.83
CA VAL A 103 -6.62 -24.74 -0.80
C VAL A 103 -5.98 -23.51 -1.46
N ILE A 104 -6.62 -22.35 -1.26
CA ILE A 104 -6.17 -21.03 -1.70
C ILE A 104 -6.18 -20.09 -0.50
N ILE A 105 -5.03 -19.49 -0.21
CA ILE A 105 -4.82 -18.64 0.97
C ILE A 105 -4.33 -17.27 0.49
N PRO A 106 -5.17 -16.21 0.57
CA PRO A 106 -4.73 -14.84 0.29
C PRO A 106 -3.56 -14.44 1.19
N ILE A 107 -2.55 -13.76 0.64
CA ILE A 107 -1.35 -13.36 1.39
C ILE A 107 -1.69 -12.43 2.56
N GLU A 108 -2.77 -11.67 2.47
CA GLU A 108 -3.27 -10.84 3.56
C GLU A 108 -3.57 -11.64 4.84
N LYS A 109 -3.98 -12.91 4.72
CA LYS A 109 -4.25 -13.77 5.88
C LYS A 109 -3.00 -14.18 6.66
N CYS A 110 -1.82 -13.86 6.13
CA CYS A 110 -0.52 -14.04 6.77
C CYS A 110 -0.04 -12.76 7.48
N MET A 111 -0.77 -11.64 7.33
CA MET A 111 -0.45 -10.37 7.99
C MET A 111 -1.05 -10.31 9.41
N ASP A 112 -2.15 -11.03 9.63
CA ASP A 112 -2.77 -11.20 10.93
C ASP A 112 -2.07 -12.35 11.68
N LYS A 113 -1.32 -11.99 12.74
CA LYS A 113 -0.72 -12.97 13.66
C LYS A 113 -1.76 -13.52 14.64
#